data_AF-A0A933I0J1-F1
#
_entry.id   AF-A0A933I0J1-F1
#
_cell.length_a   1.000
_cell.length_b   1.000
_cell.length_c   1.000
_cell.angle_alpha   90.00
_cell.angle_beta   90.00
_cell.angle_gamma   90.00
#
_symmetry.space_group_name_H-M   'P 1'
#
loop_
_entity.id
_entity.type
_entity.pdbx_description
1 polymer ?
#
loop_
_entity_poly.entity_id
_entity_poly.type
_entity_poly.pdbx_seq_one_letter_code
_entity_poly.pdbx_strand_id
1 'polypeptide(L)' 'MVDGLKEKLIEIEESLLKEKKGFVYRAILDIIEKPLFEYALERTFGNQLKAARILGINRNTMRVKIKKLGINPDIYK' A
#
# COMPACT_ATOMS: atom_id res chain seq x y z
N MET A 1 10.18 14.46 -5.24
CA MET A 1 9.53 13.17 -4.89
C MET A 1 8.85 13.21 -3.52
N VAL A 2 9.52 13.70 -2.47
CA VAL A 2 8.91 13.81 -1.12
C VAL A 2 7.84 14.92 -1.07
N ASP A 3 7.98 15.98 -1.85
CA ASP A 3 7.04 17.11 -1.84
C ASP A 3 5.66 16.74 -2.40
N GLY A 4 5.60 15.93 -3.46
CA GLY A 4 4.33 15.41 -3.99
C GLY A 4 3.62 14.43 -3.04
N LEU A 5 4.35 13.80 -2.11
CA LEU A 5 3.73 12.99 -1.04
C LEU A 5 3.11 13.89 0.03
N LYS A 6 3.76 15.01 0.38
CA LYS A 6 3.24 16.01 1.31
C LYS A 6 1.98 16.69 0.76
N GLU A 7 1.95 17.01 -0.53
CA GLU A 7 0.77 17.59 -1.18
C GLU A 7 -0.44 16.65 -1.13
N LYS A 8 -0.27 15.37 -1.48
CA LYS A 8 -1.32 14.36 -1.31
C LYS A 8 -1.76 14.21 0.14
N LEU A 9 -0.83 14.30 1.09
CA LEU A 9 -1.13 14.18 2.52
C LEU A 9 -2.06 15.31 2.99
N ILE A 10 -1.80 16.55 2.58
CA ILE A 10 -2.61 17.73 2.91
C ILE A 10 -4.02 17.61 2.32
N GLU A 11 -4.13 17.18 1.06
CA GLU A 11 -5.42 16.99 0.38
C GLU A 11 -6.29 15.92 1.07
N ILE A 12 -5.67 14.84 1.54
CA ILE A 12 -6.34 13.76 2.29
C ILE A 12 -6.69 14.22 3.72
N GLU A 13 -5.81 14.99 4.36
CA GLU A 13 -6.02 15.53 5.69
C GLU A 13 -7.25 16.45 5.75
N GLU A 14 -7.39 17.37 4.79
CA GLU A 14 -8.55 18.29 4.73
C GLU A 14 -9.89 17.54 4.55
N SER A 15 -9.89 16.46 3.76
CA SER A 15 -11.05 15.62 3.56
C SER A 15 -11.39 14.76 4.79
N LEU A 16 -10.38 14.21 5.47
CA LEU A 16 -10.57 13.30 6.60
C LEU A 16 -10.79 14.00 7.95
N LEU A 17 -10.22 15.19 8.16
CA LEU A 17 -10.43 15.99 9.38
C LEU A 17 -11.87 16.50 9.49
N LYS A 18 -12.58 16.67 8.37
CA LYS A 18 -13.99 17.09 8.35
C LYS A 18 -14.96 16.01 8.83
N GLU A 19 -14.64 14.72 8.69
CA GLU A 19 -15.63 13.66 8.92
C GLU A 19 -15.27 12.60 9.97
N LYS A 20 -13.99 12.23 10.22
CA LYS A 20 -13.70 11.06 11.10
C LYS A 20 -12.39 11.15 11.89
N LYS A 21 -12.52 11.37 13.20
CA LYS A 21 -11.43 11.21 14.18
C LYS A 21 -10.95 9.74 14.20
N GLY A 22 -9.68 9.49 13.86
CA GLY A 22 -9.01 8.19 14.04
C GLY A 22 -8.88 7.26 12.82
N PHE A 23 -9.21 7.73 11.60
CA PHE A 23 -9.02 6.93 10.37
C PHE A 23 -7.85 7.40 9.50
N VAL A 24 -7.38 8.63 9.70
CA VAL A 24 -6.32 9.29 8.91
C VAL A 24 -5.06 8.45 8.78
N TYR A 25 -4.48 7.99 9.90
CA TYR A 25 -3.27 7.19 9.89
C TYR A 25 -3.40 5.92 9.03
N ARG A 26 -4.52 5.19 9.15
CA ARG A 26 -4.75 3.96 8.38
C ARG A 26 -4.97 4.24 6.90
N ALA A 27 -5.71 5.30 6.57
CA ALA A 27 -5.94 5.70 5.18
C ALA A 27 -4.63 6.07 4.47
N ILE A 28 -3.80 6.87 5.12
CA ILE A 28 -2.48 7.26 4.59
C ILE A 28 -1.59 6.03 4.41
N LEU A 29 -1.56 5.15 5.42
CA LEU A 29 -0.76 3.93 5.34
C LEU A 29 -1.18 3.07 4.16
N ASP A 30 -2.49 2.90 3.91
CA ASP A 30 -2.98 2.11 2.78
C ASP A 30 -2.63 2.75 1.42
N ILE A 31 -2.64 4.07 1.32
CA ILE A 31 -2.27 4.83 0.11
C ILE A 31 -0.79 4.69 -0.22
N ILE A 32 0.07 4.62 0.79
CA ILE A 32 1.52 4.45 0.61
C ILE A 32 1.86 2.98 0.37
N GLU A 33 1.24 2.06 1.12
CA GLU A 33 1.51 0.63 1.01
C GLU A 33 1.01 0.07 -0.33
N LYS A 34 -0.15 0.48 -0.84
CA LYS A 34 -0.69 -0.08 -2.09
C LYS A 34 0.32 -0.04 -3.26
N PRO A 35 0.86 1.12 -3.69
CA PRO A 35 1.82 1.17 -4.78
C PRO A 35 3.13 0.43 -4.46
N LEU A 36 3.57 0.40 -3.19
CA LEU A 36 4.76 -0.36 -2.79
C LEU A 36 4.59 -1.87 -3.02
N PHE A 37 3.42 -2.40 -2.66
CA PHE A 37 3.10 -3.82 -2.82
C PHE A 37 2.87 -4.19 -4.28
N GLU A 38 2.19 -3.33 -5.05
CA GLU A 38 1.99 -3.51 -6.49
C GLU A 38 3.34 -3.52 -7.23
N TYR A 39 4.25 -2.60 -6.91
CA TYR A 39 5.61 -2.58 -7.46
C TYR A 39 6.35 -3.89 -7.21
N ALA A 40 6.33 -4.41 -5.97
CA ALA A 40 7.00 -5.66 -5.66
C ALA A 40 6.40 -6.87 -6.40
N LEU A 41 5.08 -6.91 -6.60
CA LEU A 41 4.41 -7.95 -7.37
C LEU A 41 4.76 -7.87 -8.86
N GLU A 42 4.79 -6.68 -9.44
CA GLU A 42 5.20 -6.45 -10.83
C GLU A 42 6.64 -6.95 -11.07
N ARG A 43 7.57 -6.61 -10.18
CA ARG A 43 8.98 -7.05 -10.25
C ARG A 43 9.17 -8.56 -10.09
N THR A 44 8.14 -9.28 -9.64
CA THR A 44 8.23 -10.70 -9.32
C THR A 44 7.21 -11.56 -10.07
N PHE A 45 6.55 -11.00 -11.09
CA PHE A 45 5.54 -11.68 -11.90
C PHE A 45 4.42 -12.29 -11.05
N GLY A 46 3.90 -11.50 -10.09
CA GLY A 46 2.84 -11.92 -9.17
C GLY A 46 3.29 -12.91 -8.08
N ASN A 47 4.58 -13.27 -8.01
CA ASN A 47 5.08 -14.21 -7.00
C ASN A 47 5.19 -13.56 -5.62
N GLN A 48 4.15 -13.73 -4.80
CA GLN A 48 4.07 -13.17 -3.45
C GLN A 48 5.23 -13.56 -2.52
N LEU A 49 5.81 -14.76 -2.66
CA LEU A 49 6.95 -15.18 -1.82
C LEU A 49 8.20 -14.38 -2.18
N LYS A 50 8.46 -14.17 -3.48
CA LYS A 50 9.57 -13.33 -3.95
C LYS A 50 9.32 -11.85 -3.62
N ALA A 51 8.09 -11.35 -3.82
CA ALA A 51 7.71 -9.98 -3.48
C ALA A 51 7.92 -9.70 -1.99
N ALA A 52 7.49 -10.61 -1.11
CA ALA A 52 7.71 -10.52 0.33
C ALA A 52 9.20 -10.45 0.70
N ARG A 53 10.06 -11.20 0.00
CA ARG A 53 11.52 -11.14 0.19
C ARG A 53 12.11 -9.79 -0.25
N ILE A 54 11.67 -9.23 -1.38
CA ILE A 54 12.09 -7.89 -1.83
C ILE A 54 11.71 -6.84 -0.78
N LEU A 55 10.50 -6.92 -0.25
CA LEU A 55 10.00 -5.99 0.76
C LEU A 55 10.56 -6.25 2.18
N GLY A 56 11.28 -7.35 2.41
CA GLY A 56 11.82 -7.69 3.72
C GLY A 56 10.76 -8.07 4.76
N ILE A 57 9.60 -8.58 4.33
CA ILE A 57 8.48 -8.94 5.22
C ILE A 57 8.15 -10.44 5.15
N ASN A 58 7.44 -10.93 6.17
CA ASN A 58 6.92 -12.28 6.15
C ASN A 58 5.88 -12.47 5.02
N ARG A 59 5.91 -13.60 4.31
CA ARG A 59 4.93 -13.95 3.26
C ARG A 59 3.47 -13.94 3.76
N ASN A 60 3.23 -14.28 5.03
CA ASN A 60 1.91 -14.19 5.64
C ASN A 60 1.47 -12.73 5.77
N THR A 61 2.38 -11.83 6.19
CA THR A 61 2.14 -10.38 6.21
C THR A 61 1.83 -9.87 4.80
N MET A 62 2.62 -10.30 3.79
CA MET A 62 2.38 -9.97 2.39
C MET A 62 0.95 -10.33 1.97
N ARG A 63 0.54 -11.58 2.22
CA ARG A 63 -0.80 -12.08 1.88
C ARG A 63 -1.92 -11.30 2.57
N VAL A 64 -1.77 -10.98 3.85
CA VAL A 64 -2.76 -10.20 4.60
C VAL A 64 -2.87 -8.78 4.05
N LYS A 65 -1.72 -8.14 3.76
CA LYS A 65 -1.66 -6.76 3.25
C LYS A 65 -2.26 -6.63 1.86
N ILE A 66 -1.89 -7.49 0.89
CA ILE A 66 -2.48 -7.41 -0.46
C ILE A 66 -3.99 -7.66 -0.43
N LYS A 67 -4.47 -8.56 0.45
CA LYS A 67 -5.92 -8.79 0.63
C LYS A 67 -6.61 -7.54 1.18
N LYS A 68 -6.04 -6.91 2.20
CA LYS A 68 -6.58 -5.67 2.80
C LYS A 68 -6.62 -4.53 1.78
N LEU A 69 -5.59 -4.42 0.95
CA LEU A 69 -5.43 -3.36 -0.06
C LEU A 69 -6.21 -3.64 -1.35
N GLY A 70 -6.88 -4.79 -1.46
CA GLY A 70 -7.65 -5.20 -2.63
C GLY A 70 -6.80 -5.50 -3.87
N ILE A 71 -5.55 -5.91 -3.68
CA ILE A 71 -4.62 -6.20 -4.77
C ILE A 71 -4.79 -7.67 -5.19
N ASN A 72 -5.14 -7.91 -6.45
CA ASN A 72 -5.13 -9.25 -7.03
C ASN A 72 -3.73 -9.54 -7.61
N PRO A 73 -2.94 -10.47 -7.04
CA PRO A 73 -1.59 -10.77 -7.53
C PRO A 73 -1.57 -11.42 -8.93
N ASP A 74 -2.67 -12.02 -9.38
CA ASP A 74 -2.73 -12.71 -10.67
C ASP A 74 -2.68 -11.76 -11.87
N ILE A 75 -2.98 -10.47 -11.68
CA ILE A 75 -2.91 -9.47 -12.76
C ILE A 75 -1.46 -9.08 -13.11
N TYR A 76 -0.48 -9.51 -12.30
CA TYR A 76 0.95 -9.25 -12.49
C TYR A 76 1.70 -10.49 -13.02
N LYS A 77 1.01 -11.57 -13.37
CA LYS A 77 1.60 -12.79 -13.93
C LYS A 77 1.94 -12.65 -15.41
#